data_AF-A0A1G2W6D5-F1
#
_entry.id   AF-A0A1G2W6D5-F1
#
_cell.length_a   1.000
_cell.length_b   1.000
_cell.length_c   1.000
_cell.angle_alpha   90.00
_cell.angle_beta   90.00
_cell.angle_gamma   90.00
#
_symmetry.space_group_name_H-M   'P 1'
#
loop_
_entity.id
_entity.type
_entity.pdbx_description
1 polymer ?
#
loop_
_entity_poly.entity_id
_entity_poly.type
_entity_poly.pdbx_seq_one_letter_code
_entity_poly.pdbx_strand_id
1 'polypeptide(L)'
;MHSAPFDNHGLPAEVVDALRRGAKIEAIKLLRQTRQIDLREAKEQVEAYLNGHFPVAGPGDQTLPLEVVEALDQGSRIEAIKRLRHIRRIGLKEAKEQVETFVGDHPAIAGKSAKTSLLALLMVIVAFGWALATSVDAISSLIVLAHLDGYRPEVFTIDRLRHDSDGEGGLIWGFEGKIAGQNARLYAPHLAETKKPGFTQLQRRFPTGAEIAVWRNPTVTDTLFQGRTLRVIPYTPDLKKSELQRFLWWVKYALAPLLLALFLGRHLSPPRPLEP
;
A
#
# COMPACT_ATOMS: atom_id res chain seq x y z
N MET A 1 20.40 32.45 -59.18
CA MET A 1 20.32 31.27 -58.30
C MET A 1 21.72 30.94 -57.82
N HIS A 2 22.05 31.33 -56.59
CA HIS A 2 23.29 30.93 -55.91
C HIS A 2 22.84 30.36 -54.57
N SER A 3 22.85 29.04 -54.45
CA SER A 3 22.57 28.33 -53.20
C SER A 3 23.79 28.51 -52.31
N ALA A 4 23.70 29.36 -51.28
CA ALA A 4 24.78 29.50 -50.32
C ALA A 4 24.97 28.16 -49.58
N PRO A 5 26.20 27.63 -49.47
CA PRO A 5 26.45 26.41 -48.73
C PRO A 5 26.14 26.66 -47.24
N PHE A 6 25.26 25.84 -46.67
CA PHE A 6 25.00 25.81 -45.23
C PHE A 6 25.98 24.86 -44.56
N ASP A 7 26.40 25.17 -43.35
CA ASP A 7 27.18 24.25 -42.54
C ASP A 7 26.30 23.10 -42.02
N ASN A 8 26.93 22.08 -41.42
CA ASN A 8 26.25 20.90 -40.87
C ASN A 8 25.40 21.23 -39.63
N HIS A 9 25.33 22.51 -39.23
CA HIS A 9 24.62 23.04 -38.07
C HIS A 9 23.51 24.02 -38.46
N GLY A 10 23.24 24.15 -39.76
CA GLY A 10 22.14 24.94 -40.33
C GLY A 10 22.46 26.41 -40.54
N LEU A 11 23.60 26.95 -40.11
CA LEU A 11 23.95 28.34 -40.36
C LEU A 11 24.53 28.54 -41.78
N PRO A 12 24.21 29.66 -42.45
CA PRO A 12 24.87 30.02 -43.71
C PRO A 12 26.38 30.13 -43.50
N ALA A 13 27.20 29.64 -44.44
CA ALA A 13 28.67 29.70 -44.32
C ALA A 13 29.21 31.11 -44.02
N GLU A 14 28.59 32.15 -44.59
CA GLU A 14 28.96 33.55 -44.36
C GLU A 14 28.79 33.99 -42.90
N VAL A 15 27.76 33.46 -42.21
CA VAL A 15 27.50 33.73 -40.79
C VAL A 15 28.56 33.04 -39.93
N VAL A 16 28.93 31.80 -40.27
CA VAL A 16 29.99 31.05 -39.58
C VAL A 16 31.34 31.74 -39.71
N ASP A 17 31.67 32.23 -40.90
CA ASP A 17 32.91 32.96 -41.15
C ASP A 17 32.96 34.29 -40.39
N ALA A 18 31.85 35.02 -40.30
CA ALA A 18 31.76 36.22 -39.46
C ALA A 18 31.95 35.90 -37.96
N LEU A 19 31.43 34.77 -37.48
CA LEU A 19 31.62 34.31 -36.10
C LEU A 19 33.06 33.88 -35.82
N ARG A 20 33.73 33.21 -36.77
CA ARG A 20 35.16 32.85 -36.66
C ARG A 20 36.07 34.08 -36.54
N ARG A 21 35.69 35.19 -37.18
CA ARG A 21 36.40 36.47 -37.08
C ARG A 21 36.05 37.27 -35.81
N GLY A 22 35.17 36.76 -34.94
CA GLY A 22 34.71 37.46 -33.73
C GLY A 22 33.71 38.59 -34.01
N ALA A 23 33.19 38.71 -35.24
CA ALA A 23 32.28 39.78 -35.65
C ALA A 23 30.81 39.45 -35.34
N LYS A 24 30.45 39.36 -34.06
CA LYS A 24 29.11 38.92 -33.60
C LYS A 24 27.96 39.75 -34.17
N ILE A 25 28.10 41.07 -34.26
CA ILE A 25 27.05 41.96 -34.78
C ILE A 25 26.84 41.74 -36.29
N GLU A 26 27.92 41.48 -37.02
CA GLU A 26 27.88 41.19 -38.45
C GLU A 26 27.19 39.85 -38.73
N ALA A 27 27.50 38.82 -37.94
CA ALA A 27 26.84 37.52 -38.01
C ALA A 27 25.31 37.61 -37.79
N ILE A 28 24.86 38.41 -36.81
CA ILE A 28 23.42 38.65 -36.56
C ILE A 28 22.77 39.35 -37.74
N LYS A 29 23.43 40.35 -38.34
CA LYS A 29 22.90 41.07 -39.51
C LYS A 29 22.77 40.15 -40.73
N LEU A 30 23.80 39.36 -41.01
CA LEU A 30 23.82 38.38 -42.11
C LEU A 30 22.72 37.34 -41.92
N LEU A 31 22.61 36.74 -40.72
CA LEU A 31 21.58 35.75 -40.44
C LEU A 31 20.16 36.30 -40.61
N ARG A 32 19.93 37.55 -40.19
CA ARG A 32 18.66 38.25 -40.37
C ARG A 32 18.32 38.47 -41.85
N GLN A 33 19.31 38.84 -42.66
CA GLN A 33 19.12 39.08 -44.09
C GLN A 33 18.89 37.76 -44.86
N THR A 34 19.63 36.71 -44.52
CA THR A 34 19.51 35.41 -45.19
C THR A 34 18.22 34.67 -44.84
N ARG A 35 17.78 34.72 -43.57
CA ARG A 35 16.61 33.96 -43.10
C ARG A 35 15.33 34.79 -42.93
N GLN A 36 15.40 36.11 -43.11
CA GLN A 36 14.28 37.04 -42.90
C GLN A 36 13.61 36.92 -41.52
N ILE A 37 14.38 36.57 -40.49
CA ILE A 37 13.92 36.48 -39.09
C ILE A 37 14.03 37.82 -38.37
N ASP A 38 13.44 37.93 -37.18
CA ASP A 38 13.55 39.15 -36.39
C ASP A 38 14.93 39.28 -35.69
N LEU A 39 15.22 40.46 -35.13
CA LEU A 39 16.50 40.73 -34.47
C LEU A 39 16.72 39.86 -33.22
N ARG A 40 15.65 39.53 -32.51
CA ARG A 40 15.72 38.77 -31.25
C ARG A 40 16.07 37.32 -31.57
N GLU A 41 15.39 36.72 -32.53
CA GLU A 41 15.59 35.36 -33.00
C GLU A 41 16.98 35.20 -33.64
N ALA A 42 17.42 36.18 -34.44
CA ALA A 42 18.78 36.18 -35.00
C ALA A 42 19.87 36.25 -33.90
N LYS A 43 19.66 37.05 -32.86
CA LYS A 43 20.58 37.13 -31.73
C LYS A 43 20.64 35.82 -30.96
N GLU A 44 19.49 35.23 -30.69
CA GLU A 44 19.37 33.97 -29.95
C GLU A 44 20.06 32.83 -30.69
N GLN A 45 19.84 32.66 -31.99
CA GLN A 45 20.51 31.62 -32.79
C GLN A 45 22.04 31.78 -32.83
N VAL A 46 22.53 33.02 -32.92
CA VAL A 46 23.98 33.31 -32.87
C VAL A 46 24.58 33.04 -31.49
N GLU A 47 23.89 33.41 -30.42
CA GLU A 47 24.34 33.15 -29.05
C GLU A 47 24.32 31.66 -28.73
N ALA A 48 23.32 30.94 -29.22
CA ALA A 48 23.17 29.52 -29.04
C ALA A 48 24.31 28.76 -29.76
N TYR A 49 24.67 29.16 -30.99
CA TYR A 49 25.85 28.63 -31.70
C TYR A 49 27.17 28.88 -30.94
N LEU A 50 27.36 30.09 -30.39
CA LEU A 50 28.57 30.43 -29.60
C LEU A 50 28.65 29.66 -28.28
N ASN A 51 27.50 29.35 -27.68
CA ASN A 51 27.40 28.64 -26.40
C ASN A 51 27.29 27.12 -26.55
N GLY A 52 27.37 26.59 -27.79
CA GLY A 52 27.21 25.16 -28.08
C GLY A 52 25.81 24.59 -27.77
N HIS A 53 24.82 25.45 -27.56
CA HIS A 53 23.42 25.08 -27.34
C HIS A 53 22.70 25.27 -28.67
N PHE A 54 22.22 24.20 -29.29
CA PHE A 54 21.46 24.32 -30.53
C PHE A 54 19.97 24.42 -30.19
N PRO A 55 19.25 25.51 -30.52
CA PRO A 55 17.81 25.51 -30.56
C PRO A 55 17.41 24.79 -31.85
N VAL A 56 16.99 23.53 -31.75
CA VAL A 56 16.44 22.81 -32.89
C VAL A 56 15.05 23.38 -33.20
N ALA A 57 14.95 23.92 -34.40
CA ALA A 57 13.78 24.28 -35.21
C ALA A 57 12.37 23.83 -34.73
N GLY A 58 11.45 24.80 -34.66
CA GLY A 58 10.06 24.69 -35.13
C GLY A 58 8.97 24.18 -34.17
N PRO A 59 7.78 24.80 -34.13
CA PRO A 59 6.62 24.35 -33.35
C PRO A 59 5.87 23.21 -34.06
N GLY A 60 6.53 22.07 -34.28
CA GLY A 60 5.98 21.00 -35.13
C GLY A 60 6.22 19.55 -34.70
N ASP A 61 7.12 19.26 -33.75
CA ASP A 61 7.36 17.87 -33.33
C ASP A 61 7.42 17.74 -31.79
N GLN A 62 6.28 18.03 -31.16
CA GLN A 62 6.05 17.79 -29.73
C GLN A 62 5.79 16.32 -29.41
N THR A 63 5.93 15.42 -30.38
CA THR A 63 5.71 13.99 -30.17
C THR A 63 6.88 13.43 -29.36
N LEU A 64 6.62 13.08 -28.10
CA LEU A 64 7.60 12.39 -27.27
C LEU A 64 7.95 11.04 -27.91
N PRO A 65 9.22 10.61 -27.86
CA PRO A 65 9.61 9.27 -28.28
C PRO A 65 8.78 8.20 -27.56
N LEU A 66 8.44 7.12 -28.26
CA LEU A 66 7.59 6.05 -27.73
C LEU A 66 8.09 5.52 -26.38
N GLU A 67 9.40 5.34 -26.21
CA GLU A 67 10.03 4.87 -24.96
C GLU A 67 9.81 5.81 -23.76
N VAL A 68 9.63 7.11 -24.03
CA VAL A 68 9.34 8.14 -23.01
C VAL A 68 7.86 8.09 -22.66
N VAL A 69 6.99 7.93 -23.66
CA VAL A 69 5.54 7.76 -23.45
C VAL A 69 5.25 6.48 -22.67
N GLU A 70 5.92 5.37 -22.98
CA GLU A 70 5.83 4.11 -22.23
C GLU A 70 6.26 4.29 -20.77
N ALA A 71 7.37 4.98 -20.53
CA ALA A 71 7.83 5.28 -19.17
C ALA A 71 6.83 6.18 -18.40
N LEU A 72 6.14 7.09 -19.09
CA LEU A 72 5.09 7.92 -18.52
C LEU A 72 3.81 7.13 -18.23
N ASP A 73 3.39 6.22 -19.12
CA ASP A 73 2.23 5.33 -18.90
C ASP A 73 2.47 4.37 -17.72
N GLN A 74 3.73 3.98 -17.49
CA GLN A 74 4.17 3.24 -16.30
C GLN A 74 4.28 4.10 -15.03
N GLY A 75 3.96 5.40 -15.08
CA GLY A 75 4.04 6.31 -13.93
C GLY A 75 5.45 6.73 -13.53
N SER A 76 6.48 6.37 -14.31
CA SER A 76 7.89 6.59 -13.98
C SER A 76 8.38 7.94 -14.54
N ARG A 77 7.85 9.05 -14.01
CA ARG A 77 8.16 10.42 -14.50
C ARG A 77 9.65 10.75 -14.52
N ILE A 78 10.41 10.31 -13.51
CA ILE A 78 11.86 10.54 -13.44
C ILE A 78 12.58 9.80 -14.57
N GLU A 79 12.15 8.56 -14.86
CA GLU A 79 12.74 7.73 -15.90
C GLU A 79 12.42 8.28 -17.29
N ALA A 80 11.20 8.75 -17.51
CA ALA A 80 10.82 9.46 -18.73
C ALA A 80 11.70 10.69 -18.97
N ILE A 81 11.95 11.51 -17.93
CA ILE A 81 12.84 12.67 -18.01
C ILE A 81 14.28 12.24 -18.34
N LYS A 82 14.80 11.21 -17.67
CA LYS A 82 16.15 10.67 -17.96
C LYS A 82 16.27 10.20 -19.41
N ARG A 83 15.31 9.39 -19.89
CA ARG A 83 15.29 8.87 -21.26
C ARG A 83 15.20 10.00 -22.28
N LEU A 84 14.30 10.97 -22.06
CA LEU A 84 14.18 12.13 -22.94
C LEU A 84 15.48 12.95 -22.99
N ARG A 85 16.15 13.12 -21.83
CA ARG A 85 17.46 13.77 -21.73
C ARG A 85 18.52 13.04 -22.55
N HIS A 86 18.54 11.71 -22.49
CA HIS A 86 19.51 10.89 -23.23
C HIS A 86 19.24 10.88 -24.73
N ILE A 87 17.97 10.74 -25.15
CA ILE A 87 17.58 10.67 -26.56
C ILE A 87 17.79 12.01 -27.27
N ARG A 88 17.30 13.11 -26.66
CA ARG A 88 17.34 14.45 -27.28
C ARG A 88 18.59 15.26 -26.91
N ARG A 89 19.42 14.75 -25.99
CA ARG A 89 20.63 15.45 -25.46
C ARG A 89 20.33 16.87 -24.96
N ILE A 90 19.15 17.06 -24.37
CA ILE A 90 18.68 18.35 -23.81
C ILE A 90 19.03 18.49 -22.33
N GLY A 91 18.90 19.70 -21.78
CA GLY A 91 19.12 19.95 -20.36
C GLY A 91 18.06 19.29 -19.46
N LEU A 92 18.37 19.08 -18.17
CA LEU A 92 17.40 18.53 -17.21
C LEU A 92 16.13 19.40 -17.09
N LYS A 93 16.30 20.72 -17.13
CA LYS A 93 15.20 21.68 -17.05
C LYS A 93 14.26 21.55 -18.26
N GLU A 94 14.83 21.50 -19.47
CA GLU A 94 14.09 21.37 -20.73
C GLU A 94 13.40 19.99 -20.84
N ALA A 95 14.10 18.91 -20.45
CA ALA A 95 13.51 17.57 -20.41
C ALA A 95 12.33 17.50 -19.45
N LYS A 96 12.44 18.14 -18.27
CA LYS A 96 11.34 18.23 -17.31
C LYS A 96 10.16 19.01 -17.88
N GLU A 97 10.41 20.17 -18.47
CA GLU A 97 9.38 21.04 -19.05
C GLU A 97 8.63 20.33 -20.18
N GLN A 98 9.33 19.68 -21.10
CA GLN A 98 8.69 18.91 -22.19
C GLN A 98 7.83 17.75 -21.68
N VAL A 99 8.30 17.02 -20.66
CA VAL A 99 7.52 15.95 -20.03
C VAL A 99 6.30 16.52 -19.30
N GLU A 100 6.44 17.63 -18.57
CA GLU A 100 5.35 18.26 -17.84
C GLU A 100 4.28 18.84 -18.79
N THR A 101 4.68 19.49 -19.88
CA THR A 101 3.77 19.95 -20.93
C THR A 101 2.99 18.79 -21.54
N PHE A 102 3.70 17.73 -21.96
CA PHE A 102 3.05 16.55 -22.55
C PHE A 102 2.05 15.87 -21.60
N VAL A 103 2.38 15.78 -20.31
CA VAL A 103 1.48 15.23 -19.28
C VAL A 103 0.29 16.15 -19.00
N GLY A 104 0.49 17.47 -19.07
CA GLY A 104 -0.58 18.47 -18.99
C GLY A 104 -1.58 18.34 -20.13
N ASP A 105 -1.08 18.11 -21.35
CA ASP A 105 -1.90 17.93 -22.54
C ASP A 105 -2.59 16.54 -22.59
N HIS A 106 -2.03 15.54 -21.91
CA HIS A 106 -2.54 14.16 -21.86
C HIS A 106 -2.86 13.72 -20.41
N PRO A 107 -3.94 14.24 -19.79
CA PRO A 107 -4.29 13.97 -18.39
C PRO A 107 -4.61 12.49 -18.10
N ALA A 108 -4.90 11.69 -19.13
CA ALA A 108 -5.11 10.24 -19.02
C ALA A 108 -3.87 9.47 -18.52
N ILE A 109 -2.67 10.02 -18.74
CA ILE A 109 -1.39 9.41 -18.38
C ILE A 109 -1.01 9.76 -16.93
N ALA A 110 -1.40 10.94 -16.44
CA ALA A 110 -1.10 11.40 -15.07
C ALA A 110 -1.84 10.63 -13.97
N GLY A 111 -3.02 10.05 -14.28
CA GLY A 111 -3.97 9.61 -13.26
C GLY A 111 -3.84 8.17 -12.77
N LYS A 112 -3.10 7.29 -13.46
CA LYS A 112 -3.17 5.84 -13.22
C LYS A 112 -2.23 5.32 -12.11
N SER A 113 -1.04 5.92 -11.94
CA SER A 113 -0.01 5.37 -11.04
C SER A 113 -0.16 5.79 -9.56
N ALA A 114 -0.56 7.04 -9.27
CA ALA A 114 -0.71 7.48 -7.88
C ALA A 114 -1.90 6.78 -7.17
N LYS A 115 -3.01 6.57 -7.90
CA LYS A 115 -4.23 5.93 -7.36
C LYS A 115 -4.04 4.44 -7.09
N THR A 116 -3.29 3.73 -7.94
CA THR A 116 -3.00 2.30 -7.75
C THR A 116 -2.07 2.06 -6.56
N SER A 117 -1.05 2.90 -6.36
CA SER A 117 -0.16 2.84 -5.19
C SER A 117 -0.90 3.14 -3.88
N LEU A 118 -1.76 4.17 -3.86
CA LEU A 118 -2.55 4.51 -2.67
C LEU A 118 -3.57 3.41 -2.31
N LEU A 119 -4.23 2.83 -3.30
CA LEU A 119 -5.18 1.73 -3.08
C LEU A 119 -4.49 0.48 -2.53
N ALA A 120 -3.32 0.12 -3.07
CA ALA A 120 -2.53 -1.00 -2.58
C ALA A 120 -2.09 -0.80 -1.13
N LEU A 121 -1.62 0.41 -0.78
CA LEU A 121 -1.27 0.75 0.60
C LEU A 121 -2.49 0.64 1.53
N LEU A 122 -3.64 1.18 1.12
CA LEU A 122 -4.87 1.09 1.91
C LEU A 122 -5.28 -0.37 2.14
N MET A 123 -5.21 -1.22 1.11
CA MET A 123 -5.50 -2.66 1.25
C MET A 123 -4.55 -3.33 2.26
N VAL A 124 -3.26 -3.02 2.23
CA VAL A 124 -2.30 -3.54 3.22
C VAL A 124 -2.66 -3.09 4.64
N ILE A 125 -3.00 -1.82 4.83
CA ILE A 125 -3.40 -1.28 6.15
C ILE A 125 -4.66 -1.97 6.66
N VAL A 126 -5.69 -2.11 5.81
CA VAL A 126 -6.95 -2.78 6.17
C VAL A 126 -6.70 -4.26 6.50
N ALA A 127 -5.92 -4.97 5.68
CA ALA A 127 -5.57 -6.37 5.93
C ALA A 127 -4.78 -6.53 7.23
N PHE A 128 -3.85 -5.63 7.50
CA PHE A 128 -3.06 -5.63 8.73
C PHE A 128 -3.93 -5.36 9.96
N GLY A 129 -4.79 -4.34 9.91
CA GLY A 129 -5.74 -4.04 10.98
C GLY A 129 -6.68 -5.22 11.28
N TRP A 130 -7.19 -5.89 10.23
CA TRP A 130 -8.00 -7.09 10.38
C TRP A 130 -7.24 -8.27 11.00
N ALA A 131 -6.01 -8.52 10.55
CA ALA A 131 -5.15 -9.57 11.11
C ALA A 131 -4.82 -9.32 12.59
N LEU A 132 -4.56 -8.05 12.96
CA LEU A 132 -4.30 -7.64 14.33
C LEU A 132 -5.55 -7.75 15.22
N ALA A 133 -6.72 -7.32 14.73
CA ALA A 133 -7.97 -7.43 15.49
C ALA A 133 -8.32 -8.89 15.84
N THR A 134 -7.94 -9.83 14.96
CA THR A 134 -8.22 -11.26 15.11
C THR A 134 -7.05 -12.07 15.69
N SER A 135 -5.87 -11.47 15.90
CA SER A 135 -4.69 -12.20 16.37
C SER A 135 -4.83 -12.71 17.80
N VAL A 136 -5.67 -12.05 18.60
CA VAL A 136 -5.89 -12.44 20.00
C VAL A 136 -6.54 -13.83 20.10
N ASP A 137 -7.49 -14.17 19.23
CA ASP A 137 -8.08 -15.51 19.14
C ASP A 137 -7.04 -16.57 18.76
N ALA A 138 -6.12 -16.23 17.86
CA ALA A 138 -5.02 -17.11 17.47
C ALA A 138 -4.03 -17.34 18.61
N ILE A 139 -3.66 -16.27 19.34
CA ILE A 139 -2.79 -16.35 20.52
C ILE A 139 -3.45 -17.18 21.62
N SER A 140 -4.74 -16.95 21.88
CA SER A 140 -5.54 -17.73 22.82
C SER A 140 -5.51 -19.22 22.47
N SER A 141 -5.76 -19.57 21.21
CA SER A 141 -5.71 -20.96 20.73
C SER A 141 -4.30 -21.56 20.87
N LEU A 142 -3.25 -20.78 20.59
CA LEU A 142 -1.86 -21.22 20.73
C LEU A 142 -1.48 -21.49 22.19
N ILE A 143 -1.92 -20.65 23.13
CA ILE A 143 -1.68 -20.86 24.57
C ILE A 143 -2.34 -22.17 25.04
N VAL A 144 -3.58 -22.44 24.61
CA VAL A 144 -4.29 -23.69 24.94
C VAL A 144 -3.55 -24.89 24.37
N LEU A 145 -3.12 -24.83 23.09
CA LEU A 145 -2.35 -25.89 22.45
C LEU A 145 -1.00 -26.13 23.14
N ALA A 146 -0.33 -25.08 23.62
CA ALA A 146 0.94 -25.18 24.34
C ALA A 146 0.79 -25.82 25.73
N HIS A 147 -0.39 -25.75 26.35
CA HIS A 147 -0.67 -26.30 27.68
C HIS A 147 -1.70 -27.43 27.64
N LEU A 148 -1.83 -28.12 26.50
CA LEU A 148 -2.88 -29.10 26.25
C LEU A 148 -2.90 -30.21 27.31
N ASP A 149 -1.72 -30.69 27.72
CA ASP A 149 -1.57 -31.80 28.67
C ASP A 149 -2.07 -31.47 30.09
N GLY A 150 -2.20 -30.18 30.41
CA GLY A 150 -2.73 -29.75 31.71
C GLY A 150 -4.25 -29.64 31.75
N TYR A 151 -4.94 -29.74 30.61
CA TYR A 151 -6.40 -29.66 30.57
C TYR A 151 -7.04 -31.00 30.94
N ARG A 152 -7.92 -30.97 31.93
CA ARG A 152 -8.70 -32.13 32.39
C ARG A 152 -10.19 -31.85 32.26
N PRO A 153 -11.00 -32.86 31.93
CA PRO A 153 -12.44 -32.70 31.93
C PRO A 153 -12.92 -32.58 33.39
N GLU A 154 -13.62 -31.49 33.68
CA GLU A 154 -14.22 -31.22 35.00
C GLU A 154 -15.66 -30.75 34.82
N VAL A 155 -16.42 -30.74 35.92
CA VAL A 155 -17.81 -30.25 35.95
C VAL A 155 -17.84 -28.87 36.57
N PHE A 156 -18.40 -27.91 35.84
CA PHE A 156 -18.68 -26.55 36.30
C PHE A 156 -20.13 -26.48 36.81
N THR A 157 -20.32 -26.25 38.10
CA THR A 157 -21.64 -26.04 38.71
C THR A 157 -21.91 -24.54 38.74
N ILE A 158 -23.00 -24.10 38.09
CA ILE A 158 -23.36 -22.68 37.98
C ILE A 158 -23.95 -22.20 39.30
N ASP A 159 -23.36 -21.17 39.91
CA ASP A 159 -23.97 -20.50 41.07
C ASP A 159 -24.88 -19.35 40.61
N ARG A 160 -24.39 -18.51 39.70
CA ARG A 160 -25.15 -17.38 39.16
C ARG A 160 -24.73 -17.00 37.75
N LEU A 161 -25.70 -16.50 36.98
CA LEU A 161 -25.45 -15.84 35.70
C LEU A 161 -25.01 -14.39 35.97
N ARG A 162 -23.84 -14.02 35.48
CA ARG A 162 -23.31 -12.66 35.58
C ARG A 162 -23.56 -11.91 34.28
N HIS A 163 -24.06 -10.69 34.44
CA HIS A 163 -24.21 -9.70 33.39
C HIS A 163 -23.21 -8.57 33.66
N ASP A 164 -22.27 -8.37 32.76
CA ASP A 164 -21.47 -7.14 32.74
C ASP A 164 -21.93 -6.32 31.53
N SER A 165 -22.50 -5.15 31.80
CA SER A 165 -22.86 -4.18 30.79
C SER A 165 -21.70 -3.19 30.70
N ASP A 166 -20.86 -3.33 29.68
CA ASP A 166 -19.65 -2.51 29.50
C ASP A 166 -19.93 -1.04 29.15
N GLY A 167 -21.20 -0.61 29.12
CA GLY A 167 -21.59 0.77 28.82
C GLY A 167 -21.52 1.13 27.33
N GLU A 168 -20.80 0.34 26.51
CA GLU A 168 -20.69 0.50 25.06
C GLU A 168 -21.63 -0.44 24.28
N GLY A 169 -22.47 -1.21 24.99
CA GLY A 169 -23.47 -2.09 24.39
C GLY A 169 -22.93 -3.48 24.01
N GLY A 170 -21.71 -3.81 24.44
CA GLY A 170 -21.16 -5.15 24.40
C GLY A 170 -21.73 -5.98 25.54
N LEU A 171 -22.74 -6.79 25.25
CA LEU A 171 -23.32 -7.70 26.24
C LEU A 171 -22.37 -8.88 26.49
N ILE A 172 -21.63 -8.85 27.60
CA ILE A 172 -20.72 -9.91 28.03
C ILE A 172 -21.40 -10.71 29.15
N TRP A 173 -22.05 -11.83 28.79
CA TRP A 173 -22.64 -12.78 29.74
C TRP A 173 -21.63 -13.84 30.14
N GLY A 174 -21.48 -14.11 31.42
CA GLY A 174 -20.64 -15.20 31.94
C GLY A 174 -21.33 -15.96 33.06
N PHE A 175 -20.84 -17.15 33.37
CA PHE A 175 -21.29 -17.92 34.51
C PHE A 175 -20.26 -17.79 35.64
N GLU A 176 -20.73 -17.50 36.84
CA GLU A 176 -19.95 -17.67 38.06
C GLU A 176 -20.45 -18.94 38.76
N GLY A 177 -19.51 -19.73 39.28
CA GLY A 177 -19.83 -21.04 39.79
C GLY A 177 -18.62 -21.70 40.43
N LYS A 178 -18.68 -23.02 40.56
CA LYS A 178 -17.63 -23.81 41.19
C LYS A 178 -17.15 -24.94 40.27
N ILE A 179 -15.86 -25.20 40.34
CA ILE A 179 -15.24 -26.38 39.75
C ILE A 179 -14.38 -27.02 40.84
N ALA A 180 -14.62 -28.29 41.14
CA ALA A 180 -13.94 -29.00 42.23
C ALA A 180 -14.00 -28.21 43.56
N GLY A 181 -15.14 -27.57 43.85
CA GLY A 181 -15.38 -26.77 45.06
C GLY A 181 -14.72 -25.38 45.07
N GLN A 182 -13.91 -25.03 44.06
CA GLN A 182 -13.27 -23.72 43.95
C GLN A 182 -14.11 -22.79 43.07
N ASN A 183 -14.24 -21.53 43.49
CA ASN A 183 -14.93 -20.51 42.69
C ASN A 183 -14.20 -20.31 41.36
N ALA A 184 -14.95 -20.34 40.26
CA ALA A 184 -14.44 -20.16 38.92
C ALA A 184 -15.41 -19.34 38.07
N ARG A 185 -14.88 -18.81 36.97
CA ARG A 185 -15.67 -18.11 35.96
C ARG A 185 -15.61 -18.89 34.67
N LEU A 186 -16.76 -19.03 34.02
CA LEU A 186 -16.88 -19.64 32.72
C LEU A 186 -17.50 -18.62 31.76
N TYR A 187 -16.75 -18.25 30.73
CA TYR A 187 -17.27 -17.42 29.66
C TYR A 187 -17.45 -18.26 28.40
N ALA A 188 -18.72 -18.45 27.99
CA ALA A 188 -19.09 -19.40 26.94
C ALA A 188 -20.22 -18.85 26.05
N PRO A 189 -19.92 -17.87 25.18
CA PRO A 189 -20.93 -17.17 24.40
C PRO A 189 -21.62 -18.08 23.38
N HIS A 190 -20.99 -19.19 22.98
CA HIS A 190 -21.59 -20.13 22.04
C HIS A 190 -22.66 -21.03 22.67
N LEU A 191 -22.70 -21.18 24.00
CA LEU A 191 -23.81 -21.85 24.68
C LEU A 191 -25.12 -21.06 24.55
N ALA A 192 -25.01 -19.79 24.20
CA ALA A 192 -26.09 -18.88 23.90
C ALA A 192 -26.50 -18.97 22.41
N GLU A 193 -26.77 -20.18 21.91
CA GLU A 193 -27.00 -20.57 20.49
C GLU A 193 -27.89 -19.64 19.63
N THR A 194 -28.69 -18.76 20.23
CA THR A 194 -29.57 -17.83 19.52
C THR A 194 -28.92 -16.47 19.29
N LYS A 195 -29.45 -15.71 18.32
CA LYS A 195 -29.03 -14.33 18.04
C LYS A 195 -29.42 -13.44 19.24
N LYS A 196 -28.58 -13.43 20.27
CA LYS A 196 -28.74 -12.68 21.55
C LYS A 196 -29.90 -13.20 22.43
N PRO A 197 -29.77 -14.37 23.09
CA PRO A 197 -30.75 -14.74 24.11
C PRO A 197 -30.74 -13.69 25.21
N GLY A 198 -31.92 -13.24 25.62
CA GLY A 198 -32.05 -12.37 26.79
C GLY A 198 -31.62 -13.10 28.06
N PHE A 199 -31.20 -12.35 29.08
CA PHE A 199 -30.81 -12.86 30.39
C PHE A 199 -31.76 -13.95 30.92
N THR A 200 -33.06 -13.69 30.86
CA THR A 200 -34.10 -14.59 31.35
C THR A 200 -34.11 -15.93 30.61
N GLN A 201 -33.78 -15.96 29.32
CA GLN A 201 -33.70 -17.21 28.56
C GLN A 201 -32.46 -18.02 28.97
N LEU A 202 -31.31 -17.35 29.12
CA LEU A 202 -30.09 -17.99 29.60
C LEU A 202 -30.26 -18.54 31.01
N GLN A 203 -30.89 -17.77 31.90
CA GLN A 203 -31.17 -18.19 33.27
C GLN A 203 -32.13 -19.39 33.34
N ARG A 204 -33.11 -19.47 32.43
CA ARG A 204 -34.01 -20.63 32.32
C ARG A 204 -33.29 -21.86 31.76
N ARG A 205 -32.40 -21.69 30.78
CA ARG A 205 -31.63 -22.78 30.16
C ARG A 205 -30.54 -23.32 31.10
N PHE A 206 -29.96 -22.43 31.91
CA PHE A 206 -28.85 -22.69 32.80
C PHE A 206 -29.17 -22.16 34.20
N PRO A 207 -30.10 -22.83 34.93
CA PRO A 207 -30.45 -22.42 36.29
C PRO A 207 -29.26 -22.60 37.26
N THR A 208 -29.34 -21.96 38.42
CA THR A 208 -28.41 -22.21 39.52
C THR A 208 -28.40 -23.70 39.87
N GLY A 209 -27.20 -24.26 40.06
CA GLY A 209 -26.95 -25.69 40.26
C GLY A 209 -26.79 -26.48 38.96
N ALA A 210 -27.02 -25.88 37.79
CA ALA A 210 -26.79 -26.58 36.52
C ALA A 210 -25.31 -26.92 36.34
N GLU A 211 -25.07 -28.12 35.82
CA GLU A 211 -23.73 -28.67 35.59
C GLU A 211 -23.37 -28.56 34.11
N ILE A 212 -22.18 -28.02 33.82
CA ILE A 212 -21.65 -27.89 32.47
C ILE A 212 -20.29 -28.60 32.43
N ALA A 213 -20.11 -29.49 31.46
CA ALA A 213 -18.80 -30.10 31.21
C ALA A 213 -17.82 -29.04 30.67
N VAL A 214 -16.63 -28.97 31.27
CA VAL A 214 -15.57 -28.03 30.90
C VAL A 214 -14.21 -28.70 30.85
N TRP A 215 -13.28 -28.12 30.11
CA TRP A 215 -11.85 -28.35 30.22
C TRP A 215 -11.24 -27.35 31.20
N ARG A 216 -10.55 -27.82 32.24
CA ARG A 216 -9.85 -26.97 33.22
C ARG A 216 -8.35 -27.24 33.22
N ASN A 217 -7.57 -26.16 33.23
CA ASN A 217 -6.13 -26.22 33.47
C ASN A 217 -5.71 -25.21 34.56
N PRO A 218 -5.42 -25.64 35.80
CA PRO A 218 -5.13 -24.74 36.91
C PRO A 218 -3.79 -23.99 36.76
N THR A 219 -2.87 -24.46 35.91
CA THR A 219 -1.58 -23.79 35.69
C THR A 219 -1.68 -22.60 34.74
N VAL A 220 -2.80 -22.48 34.01
CA VAL A 220 -3.04 -21.38 33.07
C VAL A 220 -3.67 -20.20 33.82
N THR A 221 -3.32 -18.98 33.38
CA THR A 221 -3.80 -17.73 34.00
C THR A 221 -5.34 -17.61 33.96
N ASP A 222 -5.90 -16.96 34.97
CA ASP A 222 -7.31 -16.56 35.04
C ASP A 222 -7.65 -15.36 34.14
N THR A 223 -6.64 -14.76 33.49
CA THR A 223 -6.85 -13.55 32.68
C THR A 223 -7.87 -13.83 31.58
N LEU A 224 -8.92 -13.02 31.54
CA LEU A 224 -9.88 -13.02 30.46
C LEU A 224 -9.20 -12.47 29.20
N PHE A 225 -9.09 -13.30 28.16
CA PHE A 225 -8.62 -12.87 26.84
C PHE A 225 -9.81 -12.86 25.88
N GLN A 226 -10.26 -11.66 25.46
CA GLN A 226 -11.39 -11.47 24.52
C GLN A 226 -12.69 -12.20 24.89
N GLY A 227 -13.08 -12.18 26.17
CA GLY A 227 -14.25 -12.97 26.59
C GLY A 227 -13.95 -14.46 26.43
N ARG A 228 -12.80 -14.92 26.92
CA ARG A 228 -12.52 -16.34 27.09
C ARG A 228 -11.62 -16.51 28.30
N THR A 229 -12.02 -17.41 29.18
CA THR A 229 -11.21 -17.84 30.31
C THR A 229 -10.30 -18.96 29.84
N LEU A 230 -9.00 -18.70 29.72
CA LEU A 230 -8.05 -19.74 29.27
C LEU A 230 -7.98 -20.90 30.27
N ARG A 231 -8.14 -20.62 31.56
CA ARG A 231 -8.19 -21.65 32.62
C ARG A 231 -9.38 -22.61 32.49
N VAL A 232 -10.54 -22.13 32.04
CA VAL A 232 -11.79 -22.90 31.99
C VAL A 232 -12.45 -22.71 30.63
N ILE A 233 -12.47 -23.76 29.82
CA ILE A 233 -12.97 -23.75 28.45
C ILE A 233 -14.16 -24.70 28.36
N PRO A 234 -15.22 -24.39 27.61
CA PRO A 234 -16.31 -25.34 27.36
C PRO A 234 -15.81 -26.67 26.80
N TYR A 235 -16.42 -27.76 27.26
CA TYR A 235 -16.01 -29.09 26.83
C TYR A 235 -16.25 -29.28 25.33
N THR A 236 -15.21 -29.75 24.66
CA THR A 236 -15.24 -30.22 23.28
C THR A 236 -14.62 -31.61 23.24
N PRO A 237 -15.19 -32.58 22.49
CA PRO A 237 -14.68 -33.96 22.49
C PRO A 237 -13.21 -34.08 22.08
N ASP A 238 -12.73 -33.17 21.22
CA ASP A 238 -11.35 -33.11 20.76
C ASP A 238 -10.86 -31.66 20.83
N LEU A 239 -10.43 -31.26 22.03
CA LEU A 239 -9.93 -29.92 22.32
C LEU A 239 -8.78 -29.54 21.39
N LYS A 240 -7.86 -30.48 21.14
CA LYS A 240 -6.71 -30.26 20.26
C LYS A 240 -7.16 -29.89 18.86
N LYS A 241 -8.04 -30.68 18.27
CA LYS A 241 -8.54 -30.44 16.91
C LYS A 241 -9.35 -29.16 16.83
N SER A 242 -10.18 -28.84 17.83
CA SER A 242 -10.96 -27.60 17.81
C SER A 242 -10.07 -26.36 17.88
N GLU A 243 -9.06 -26.34 18.75
CA GLU A 243 -8.14 -25.20 18.85
C GLU A 243 -7.21 -25.10 17.64
N LEU A 244 -6.73 -26.24 17.11
CA LEU A 244 -5.95 -26.25 15.88
C LEU A 244 -6.76 -25.71 14.69
N GLN A 245 -8.03 -26.09 14.57
CA GLN A 245 -8.89 -25.60 13.50
C GLN A 245 -9.15 -24.10 13.61
N ARG A 246 -9.31 -23.56 14.82
CA ARG A 246 -9.42 -22.10 15.06
C ARG A 246 -8.14 -21.38 14.64
N PHE A 247 -6.98 -21.89 15.05
CA PHE A 247 -5.70 -21.32 14.65
C PHE A 247 -5.51 -21.36 13.13
N LEU A 248 -5.78 -22.49 12.48
CA LEU A 248 -5.67 -22.64 11.02
C LEU A 248 -6.67 -21.73 10.28
N TRP A 249 -7.86 -21.51 10.84
CA TRP A 249 -8.81 -20.54 10.31
C TRP A 249 -8.20 -19.13 10.32
N TRP A 250 -7.58 -18.70 11.41
CA TRP A 250 -6.88 -17.41 11.45
C TRP A 250 -5.73 -17.33 10.43
N VAL A 251 -4.92 -18.38 10.31
CA VAL A 251 -3.84 -18.41 9.30
C VAL A 251 -4.42 -18.25 7.89
N LYS A 252 -5.49 -18.98 7.56
CA LYS A 252 -6.11 -18.96 6.24
C LYS A 252 -6.79 -17.63 5.90
N TYR A 253 -7.49 -17.03 6.86
CA TYR A 253 -8.40 -15.90 6.60
C TYR A 253 -7.88 -14.54 7.09
N ALA A 254 -6.83 -14.51 7.91
CA ALA A 254 -6.19 -13.28 8.35
C ALA A 254 -4.74 -13.17 7.86
N LEU A 255 -3.90 -14.19 8.12
CA LEU A 255 -2.48 -14.11 7.79
C LEU A 255 -2.21 -14.23 6.28
N ALA A 256 -2.80 -15.20 5.59
CA ALA A 256 -2.57 -15.40 4.16
C ALA A 256 -3.00 -14.20 3.29
N PRO A 257 -4.16 -13.55 3.51
CA PRO A 257 -4.53 -12.33 2.78
C PRO A 257 -3.57 -11.16 3.05
N LEU A 258 -3.07 -11.00 4.28
CA LEU A 258 -2.07 -9.98 4.61
C LEU A 258 -0.76 -10.23 3.83
N LEU A 259 -0.26 -11.47 3.84
CA LEU A 259 0.94 -11.83 3.08
C LEU A 259 0.76 -11.61 1.57
N LEU A 260 -0.42 -11.94 1.03
CA LEU A 260 -0.75 -11.67 -0.36
C LEU A 260 -0.79 -10.17 -0.67
N ALA A 261 -1.39 -9.36 0.20
CA ALA A 261 -1.43 -7.90 0.06
C ALA A 261 -0.03 -7.29 0.09
N LEU A 262 0.85 -7.77 0.98
CA LEU A 262 2.26 -7.35 1.04
C LEU A 262 3.03 -7.76 -0.22
N PHE A 263 2.82 -8.98 -0.72
CA PHE A 263 3.44 -9.47 -1.95
C PHE A 263 3.01 -8.63 -3.17
N LEU A 264 1.71 -8.38 -3.32
CA LEU A 264 1.18 -7.54 -4.39
C LEU A 264 1.65 -6.09 -4.26
N GLY A 265 1.68 -5.53 -3.05
CA GLY A 265 2.18 -4.19 -2.79
C GLY A 265 3.64 -4.02 -3.19
N ARG A 266 4.49 -5.04 -2.98
CA ARG A 266 5.88 -5.05 -3.43
C ARG A 266 6.01 -5.11 -4.94
N HIS A 267 5.18 -5.90 -5.63
CA HIS A 267 5.24 -6.05 -7.09
C HIS A 267 4.60 -4.90 -7.86
N LEU A 268 3.64 -4.19 -7.25
CA LEU A 268 3.02 -3.00 -7.82
C LEU A 268 3.82 -1.71 -7.55
N SER A 269 4.82 -1.77 -6.66
CA SER A 269 5.73 -0.65 -6.43
C SER A 269 6.66 -0.50 -7.64
N PRO A 270 6.80 0.70 -8.22
CA PRO A 270 7.74 0.90 -9.32
C PRO A 270 9.16 0.52 -8.88
N PRO A 271 9.98 -0.08 -9.77
CA PRO A 271 11.33 -0.47 -9.44
C PRO A 271 12.10 0.73 -8.89
N ARG A 272 12.78 0.56 -7.75
CA ARG A 272 13.67 1.61 -7.23
C ARG A 272 14.70 1.93 -8.33
N PRO A 273 14.95 3.22 -8.63
CA PRO A 273 15.98 3.58 -9.58
C PRO A 273 17.31 3.01 -9.07
N LEU A 274 18.04 2.32 -9.95
CA LEU A 274 19.41 1.92 -9.68
C LEU A 274 20.20 3.20 -9.36
N GLU A 275 20.73 3.30 -8.14
CA GLU A 275 21.65 4.36 -7.78
C GLU A 275 22.93 4.20 -8.63
N PRO A 276 23.43 5.28 -9.24
CA PRO A 276 24.66 5.26 -10.05
C PRO A 276 25.92 5.13 -9.19
#